data_AF-A0A543NMZ9-F1
#
_entry.id   AF-A0A543NMZ9-F1
#
_cell.length_a   1.000
_cell.length_b   1.000
_cell.length_c   1.000
_cell.angle_alpha   90.00
_cell.angle_beta   90.00
_cell.angle_gamma   90.00
#
_symmetry.space_group_name_H-M   'P 1'
#
loop_
_entity.id
_entity.type
_entity.pdbx_description
1 polymer ?
#
loop_
_entity_poly.entity_id
_entity_poly.type
_entity_poly.pdbx_seq_one_letter_code
_entity_poly.pdbx_strand_id
1 'polypeptide(L)'
;MFEYEFTFVLDGITLDDEDTVRALTDELDPVLFSVHGTVHMTVAGEGPDATAAALATAERARRLAPGLRLLRLDRDIVGVADIAERTGRSRQNVNQWVNGTRHGETPFPAPEGTAGRHPVWLWSEVNDWLRRYGIDDGENRPTRAEMADIDYLLRHGSRTARLHVDLGGVHNGEDIARQLKQHASTTPQFVEFLLRHPEVRDAQGKHILVVSRPDEAVTDLFQRLERYDRPVVLVTVRDRIHARVLAPGVGADADPVPLEPEATVGDWLGLIRLYPGHAFAVDSGDDALGAAPGDSSLQLTTA
;
A
#
# COMPACT_ATOMS: atom_id res chain seq x y z
N MET A 1 -3.28 -8.76 10.88
CA MET A 1 -3.20 -8.57 9.42
C MET A 1 -4.61 -8.72 8.89
N PHE A 2 -5.03 -7.87 7.97
CA PHE A 2 -6.35 -7.95 7.34
C PHE A 2 -6.18 -8.47 5.92
N GLU A 3 -7.09 -9.34 5.51
CA GLU A 3 -7.19 -9.82 4.13
C GLU A 3 -8.18 -8.94 3.37
N TYR A 4 -7.80 -8.56 2.15
CA TYR A 4 -8.57 -7.73 1.25
C TYR A 4 -8.67 -8.38 -0.12
N GLU A 5 -9.83 -8.26 -0.76
CA GLU A 5 -10.02 -8.67 -2.15
C GLU A 5 -9.76 -7.48 -3.09
N PHE A 6 -8.95 -7.71 -4.11
CA PHE A 6 -8.65 -6.74 -5.16
C PHE A 6 -9.01 -7.32 -6.51
N THR A 7 -9.59 -6.50 -7.39
CA THR A 7 -9.64 -6.79 -8.82
C THR A 7 -8.78 -5.78 -9.55
N PHE A 8 -7.63 -6.22 -10.07
CA PHE A 8 -6.72 -5.37 -10.83
C PHE A 8 -7.05 -5.43 -12.32
N VAL A 9 -7.02 -4.26 -12.97
CA VAL A 9 -7.06 -4.15 -14.42
C VAL A 9 -5.63 -4.21 -14.96
N LEU A 10 -5.37 -5.18 -15.82
CA LEU A 10 -4.04 -5.54 -16.28
C LEU A 10 -3.82 -5.17 -17.76
N ASP A 11 -2.55 -4.99 -18.11
CA ASP A 11 -2.04 -4.78 -19.46
C ASP A 11 -0.65 -5.43 -19.59
N GLY A 12 -0.18 -5.67 -20.81
CA GLY A 12 1.11 -6.30 -21.09
C GLY A 12 1.16 -7.82 -20.88
N ILE A 13 0.03 -8.45 -20.55
CA ILE A 13 -0.12 -9.91 -20.50
C ILE A 13 -1.28 -10.38 -21.37
N THR A 14 -1.21 -11.64 -21.81
CA THR A 14 -2.32 -12.36 -22.45
C THR A 14 -2.64 -13.62 -21.65
N LEU A 15 -3.90 -14.05 -21.66
CA LEU A 15 -4.31 -15.29 -21.02
C LEU A 15 -3.89 -16.54 -21.80
N ASP A 16 -3.37 -16.37 -23.02
CA ASP A 16 -2.81 -17.45 -23.83
C ASP A 16 -1.36 -17.79 -23.46
N ASP A 17 -0.71 -16.96 -22.63
CA ASP A 17 0.63 -17.22 -22.11
C ASP A 17 0.52 -18.14 -20.89
N GLU A 18 0.48 -19.44 -21.15
CA GLU A 18 0.29 -20.47 -20.12
C GLU A 18 1.35 -20.42 -19.02
N ASP A 19 2.59 -20.00 -19.33
CA ASP A 19 3.68 -19.95 -18.35
C ASP A 19 3.47 -18.78 -17.39
N THR A 20 3.11 -17.61 -17.90
CA THR A 20 2.74 -16.44 -17.07
C THR A 20 1.49 -16.72 -16.24
N VAL A 21 0.45 -17.32 -16.84
CA VAL A 21 -0.79 -17.67 -16.13
C VAL A 21 -0.49 -18.64 -14.99
N ARG A 22 0.29 -19.69 -15.26
CA ARG A 22 0.67 -20.69 -14.24
C ARG A 22 1.47 -20.07 -13.11
N ALA A 23 2.47 -19.24 -13.41
CA ALA A 23 3.26 -18.56 -12.37
C ALA A 23 2.41 -17.66 -11.46
N LEU A 24 1.40 -16.98 -12.00
CA LEU A 24 0.46 -16.19 -11.20
C LEU A 24 -0.47 -17.09 -10.37
N THR A 25 -1.06 -18.12 -10.97
CA THR A 25 -1.99 -19.05 -10.30
C THR A 25 -1.32 -19.82 -9.16
N ASP A 26 -0.10 -20.31 -9.35
CA ASP A 26 0.59 -21.13 -8.35
C ASP A 26 0.96 -20.33 -7.09
N GLU A 27 1.25 -19.04 -7.22
CA GLU A 27 1.80 -18.20 -6.14
C GLU A 27 0.79 -17.25 -5.50
N LEU A 28 -0.18 -16.76 -6.26
CA LEU A 28 -1.15 -15.77 -5.80
C LEU A 28 -2.59 -16.29 -5.78
N ASP A 29 -2.85 -17.48 -6.34
CA ASP A 29 -4.19 -18.04 -6.55
C ASP A 29 -5.24 -17.07 -7.12
N PRO A 30 -4.92 -16.22 -8.15
CA PRO A 30 -5.89 -15.29 -8.70
C PRO A 30 -6.92 -15.98 -9.60
N VAL A 31 -8.09 -15.35 -9.67
CA VAL A 31 -9.03 -15.54 -10.78
C VAL A 31 -8.67 -14.57 -11.91
N LEU A 32 -8.18 -15.12 -13.02
CA LEU A 32 -7.85 -14.36 -14.23
C LEU A 32 -8.96 -14.45 -15.27
N PHE A 33 -9.39 -13.31 -15.82
CA PHE A 33 -10.44 -13.27 -16.84
C PHE A 33 -10.28 -12.07 -17.78
N SER A 34 -10.90 -12.11 -18.95
CA SER A 34 -10.88 -11.01 -19.92
C SER A 34 -12.27 -10.45 -20.15
N VAL A 35 -12.40 -9.13 -20.05
CA VAL A 35 -13.62 -8.39 -20.35
C VAL A 35 -13.31 -7.42 -21.48
N HIS A 36 -13.96 -7.61 -22.64
CA HIS A 36 -13.76 -6.78 -23.83
C HIS A 36 -12.28 -6.60 -24.22
N GLY A 37 -11.47 -7.67 -24.10
CA GLY A 37 -10.04 -7.66 -24.45
C GLY A 37 -9.14 -7.05 -23.37
N THR A 38 -9.69 -6.65 -22.22
CA THR A 38 -8.92 -6.18 -21.06
C THR A 38 -8.84 -7.29 -20.03
N VAL A 39 -7.63 -7.67 -19.64
CA VAL A 39 -7.40 -8.71 -18.63
C VAL A 39 -7.62 -8.14 -17.24
N HIS A 40 -8.29 -8.92 -16.39
CA HIS A 40 -8.54 -8.63 -14.99
C HIS A 40 -7.99 -9.77 -14.13
N MET A 41 -7.55 -9.42 -12.93
CA MET A 41 -7.03 -10.35 -11.94
C MET A 41 -7.68 -10.06 -10.60
N THR A 42 -8.56 -10.95 -10.16
CA THR A 42 -9.13 -10.92 -8.82
C THR A 42 -8.28 -11.77 -7.89
N VAL A 43 -7.83 -11.20 -6.78
CA VAL A 43 -6.84 -11.81 -5.89
C VAL A 43 -7.00 -11.30 -4.46
N ALA A 44 -6.77 -12.16 -3.48
CA ALA A 44 -6.68 -11.78 -2.08
C ALA A 44 -5.28 -11.22 -1.76
N GLY A 45 -5.22 -10.14 -0.98
CA GLY A 45 -3.98 -9.56 -0.51
C GLY A 45 -4.06 -9.25 0.98
N GLU A 46 -2.98 -9.54 1.70
CA GLU A 46 -2.88 -9.31 3.13
C GLU A 46 -2.03 -8.08 3.44
N GLY A 47 -2.46 -7.29 4.41
CA GLY A 47 -1.71 -6.13 4.86
C GLY A 47 -2.26 -5.49 6.13
N PRO A 48 -1.55 -4.47 6.66
CA PRO A 48 -2.04 -3.65 7.76
C PRO A 48 -3.21 -2.75 7.34
N ASP A 49 -3.27 -2.39 6.06
CA ASP A 49 -4.35 -1.64 5.41
C ASP A 49 -4.47 -2.05 3.93
N ALA A 50 -5.55 -1.60 3.27
CA ALA A 50 -5.85 -1.97 1.89
C ALA A 50 -4.79 -1.48 0.89
N THR A 51 -4.14 -0.34 1.17
CA THR A 51 -3.13 0.23 0.28
C THR A 51 -1.86 -0.60 0.31
N ALA A 52 -1.36 -0.90 1.51
CA ALA A 52 -0.20 -1.75 1.71
C ALA A 52 -0.42 -3.16 1.14
N ALA A 53 -1.59 -3.76 1.38
CA ALA A 53 -1.97 -5.05 0.81
C ALA A 53 -1.96 -5.03 -0.73
N ALA A 54 -2.57 -4.02 -1.36
CA ALA A 54 -2.61 -3.90 -2.81
C ALA A 54 -1.22 -3.77 -3.44
N LEU A 55 -0.34 -2.94 -2.84
CA LEU A 55 1.01 -2.72 -3.34
C LEU A 55 1.88 -3.97 -3.20
N ALA A 56 1.82 -4.65 -2.05
CA ALA A 56 2.54 -5.89 -1.84
C ALA A 56 2.10 -6.96 -2.86
N THR A 57 0.80 -7.11 -3.11
CA THR A 57 0.26 -8.01 -4.13
C THR A 57 0.69 -7.60 -5.54
N ALA A 58 0.65 -6.30 -5.86
CA ALA A 58 1.09 -5.77 -7.14
C ALA A 58 2.59 -6.02 -7.41
N GLU A 59 3.44 -5.88 -6.39
CA GLU A 59 4.87 -6.19 -6.49
C GLU A 59 5.14 -7.68 -6.71
N ARG A 60 4.44 -8.55 -5.97
CA ARG A 60 4.52 -10.01 -6.18
C ARG A 60 4.13 -10.37 -7.62
N ALA A 61 3.00 -9.85 -8.10
CA ALA A 61 2.54 -10.09 -9.47
C ALA A 61 3.55 -9.62 -10.53
N ARG A 62 4.19 -8.46 -10.34
CA ARG A 62 5.23 -7.95 -11.26
C ARG A 62 6.51 -8.81 -11.25
N ARG A 63 6.87 -9.43 -10.13
CA ARG A 63 8.02 -10.34 -10.07
C ARG A 63 7.77 -11.63 -10.85
N LEU A 64 6.56 -12.17 -10.71
CA LEU A 64 6.12 -13.39 -11.41
C LEU A 64 5.96 -13.16 -12.91
N ALA A 65 5.50 -11.98 -13.30
CA ALA A 65 5.26 -11.59 -14.68
C ALA A 65 5.92 -10.23 -14.99
N PRO A 66 7.21 -10.17 -15.39
CA PRO A 66 7.91 -8.90 -15.62
C PRO A 66 7.29 -7.99 -16.70
N GLY A 67 6.50 -8.55 -17.63
CA GLY A 67 5.75 -7.80 -18.64
C GLY A 67 4.42 -7.22 -18.15
N LEU A 68 3.94 -7.63 -16.98
CA LEU A 68 2.64 -7.28 -16.42
C LEU A 68 2.62 -5.84 -15.91
N ARG A 69 1.60 -5.09 -16.35
CA ARG A 69 1.31 -3.74 -15.90
C ARG A 69 -0.06 -3.70 -15.23
N LEU A 70 -0.06 -3.43 -13.92
CA LEU A 70 -1.29 -3.14 -13.17
C LEU A 70 -1.65 -1.66 -13.40
N LEU A 71 -2.79 -1.40 -14.03
CA LEU A 71 -3.18 -0.05 -14.46
C LEU A 71 -3.99 0.72 -13.41
N ARG A 72 -4.87 0.00 -12.72
CA ARG A 72 -5.83 0.49 -11.72
C ARG A 72 -6.55 -0.70 -11.07
N LEU A 73 -7.28 -0.44 -10.01
CA LEU A 73 -8.35 -1.32 -9.54
C LEU A 73 -9.58 -1.20 -10.45
N ASP A 74 -10.31 -2.30 -10.56
CA ASP A 74 -11.68 -2.26 -11.06
C ASP A 74 -12.62 -1.72 -9.98
N ARG A 75 -13.57 -0.88 -10.39
CA ARG A 75 -14.46 -0.17 -9.45
C ARG A 75 -15.75 -0.93 -9.13
N ASP A 76 -15.89 -2.18 -9.58
CA ASP A 76 -17.03 -3.08 -9.33
C ASP A 76 -18.37 -2.35 -9.23
N ILE A 77 -18.74 -1.73 -10.37
CA ILE A 77 -19.91 -0.88 -10.48
C ILE A 77 -21.15 -1.76 -10.60
N VAL A 78 -22.08 -1.59 -9.66
CA VAL A 78 -23.30 -2.40 -9.55
C VAL A 78 -24.56 -1.56 -9.71
N GLY A 79 -25.57 -2.13 -10.36
CA GLY A 79 -26.93 -1.63 -10.38
C GLY A 79 -27.85 -2.41 -9.45
N VAL A 80 -29.14 -2.03 -9.44
CA VAL A 80 -30.18 -2.69 -8.63
C VAL A 80 -30.29 -4.19 -8.93
N ALA A 81 -30.10 -4.59 -10.19
CA ALA A 81 -30.18 -5.99 -10.59
C ALA A 81 -29.03 -6.81 -10.01
N ASP A 82 -27.80 -6.28 -10.09
CA ASP A 82 -26.60 -6.96 -9.60
C ASP A 82 -26.63 -7.08 -8.08
N ILE A 83 -27.04 -6.02 -7.37
CA ILE A 83 -27.21 -6.05 -5.90
C ILE A 83 -28.25 -7.08 -5.51
N ALA A 84 -29.38 -7.16 -6.23
CA ALA A 84 -30.44 -8.12 -5.94
C ALA A 84 -29.93 -9.57 -6.10
N GLU A 85 -29.17 -9.83 -7.16
CA GLU A 85 -28.58 -11.13 -7.44
C GLU A 85 -27.55 -11.53 -6.36
N ARG A 86 -26.57 -10.67 -6.07
CA ARG A 86 -25.51 -10.93 -5.08
C ARG A 86 -26.06 -11.14 -3.66
N THR A 87 -27.11 -10.42 -3.29
CA THR A 87 -27.72 -10.53 -1.95
C THR A 87 -28.84 -11.57 -1.86
N GLY A 88 -29.19 -12.24 -2.96
CA GLY A 88 -30.35 -13.15 -3.02
C GLY A 88 -31.69 -12.47 -2.72
N ARG A 89 -31.81 -11.16 -2.94
CA ARG A 89 -33.02 -10.37 -2.67
C ARG A 89 -33.75 -10.03 -3.96
N SER A 90 -35.02 -9.62 -3.84
CA SER A 90 -35.77 -9.11 -4.98
C SER A 90 -35.31 -7.69 -5.35
N ARG A 91 -35.37 -7.34 -6.65
CA ARG A 91 -35.15 -5.96 -7.13
C ARG A 91 -36.05 -4.95 -6.42
N GLN A 92 -37.27 -5.34 -6.04
CA GLN A 92 -38.17 -4.48 -5.27
C GLN A 92 -37.63 -4.18 -3.87
N ASN A 93 -37.02 -5.16 -3.18
CA ASN A 93 -36.36 -4.92 -1.90
C ASN A 93 -35.20 -3.94 -2.04
N VAL A 94 -34.34 -4.13 -3.05
CA VAL A 94 -33.21 -3.22 -3.30
C VAL A 94 -33.69 -1.81 -3.61
N ASN A 95 -34.74 -1.65 -4.43
CA ASN A 95 -35.34 -0.33 -4.68
C ASN A 95 -35.90 0.31 -3.39
N GLN A 96 -36.40 -0.47 -2.44
CA GLN A 96 -36.85 0.09 -1.16
C GLN A 96 -35.67 0.57 -0.30
N TRP A 97 -34.50 -0.06 -0.38
CA TRP A 97 -33.28 0.43 0.27
C TRP A 97 -32.82 1.74 -0.36
N VAL A 98 -32.70 1.77 -1.69
CA VAL A 98 -32.27 2.95 -2.46
C VAL A 98 -33.19 4.14 -2.23
N ASN A 99 -34.51 3.93 -2.17
CA ASN A 99 -35.49 4.99 -1.94
C ASN A 99 -35.70 5.34 -0.44
N GLY A 100 -34.90 4.79 0.47
CA GLY A 100 -35.01 5.05 1.91
C GLY A 100 -36.34 4.60 2.53
N THR A 101 -37.04 3.66 1.90
CA THR A 101 -38.36 3.17 2.34
C THR A 101 -38.24 2.01 3.35
N ARG A 102 -37.05 1.39 3.48
CA ARG A 102 -36.78 0.33 4.46
C ARG A 102 -35.39 0.49 5.11
N HIS A 103 -35.35 0.35 6.43
CA HIS A 103 -34.21 0.41 7.36
C HIS A 103 -33.76 1.84 7.74
N GLY A 104 -33.69 2.07 9.05
CA GLY A 104 -33.48 3.38 9.69
C GLY A 104 -32.01 3.77 9.89
N GLU A 105 -31.82 4.87 10.63
CA GLU A 105 -30.61 5.61 11.05
C GLU A 105 -29.52 5.91 10.01
N THR A 106 -29.10 4.97 9.16
CA THR A 106 -28.08 5.20 8.13
C THR A 106 -28.67 5.09 6.72
N PRO A 107 -28.57 6.14 5.88
CA PRO A 107 -29.04 6.08 4.50
C PRO A 107 -28.24 5.06 3.68
N PHE A 108 -28.88 4.51 2.64
CA PHE A 108 -28.20 3.74 1.60
C PHE A 108 -27.12 4.61 0.92
N PRO A 109 -25.99 4.04 0.46
CA PRO A 109 -24.92 4.82 -0.16
C PRO A 109 -25.40 5.70 -1.32
N ALA A 110 -24.76 6.86 -1.46
CA ALA A 110 -24.98 7.72 -2.61
C ALA A 110 -24.52 7.01 -3.89
N PRO A 111 -25.22 7.19 -5.02
CA PRO A 111 -24.80 6.60 -6.29
C PRO A 111 -23.46 7.18 -6.76
N GLU A 112 -22.62 6.31 -7.32
CA GLU A 112 -21.37 6.69 -7.99
C GLU A 112 -21.65 7.54 -9.23
N GLY A 113 -22.77 7.26 -9.89
CA GLY A 113 -23.21 7.95 -11.08
C GLY A 113 -24.44 7.31 -11.69
N THR A 114 -24.57 7.43 -13.00
CA THR A 114 -25.67 6.81 -13.76
C THR A 114 -25.13 6.06 -14.98
N ALA A 115 -25.61 4.84 -15.17
CA ALA A 115 -25.45 4.09 -16.41
C ALA A 115 -26.72 4.28 -17.25
N GLY A 116 -26.64 5.15 -18.25
CA GLY A 116 -27.81 5.58 -19.01
C GLY A 116 -28.78 6.39 -18.14
N ARG A 117 -29.88 5.77 -17.71
CA ARG A 117 -30.89 6.40 -16.84
C ARG A 117 -30.96 5.77 -15.44
N HIS A 118 -30.16 4.76 -15.17
CA HIS A 118 -30.20 4.01 -13.92
C HIS A 118 -29.01 4.40 -13.04
N PRO A 119 -29.24 4.75 -11.75
CA PRO A 119 -28.15 4.96 -10.82
C PRO A 119 -27.33 3.68 -10.62
N VAL A 120 -26.05 3.85 -10.38
CA VAL A 120 -25.10 2.78 -10.10
C VAL A 120 -24.25 3.12 -8.89
N TRP A 121 -23.75 2.11 -8.20
CA TRP A 121 -23.00 2.23 -6.96
C TRP A 121 -21.69 1.45 -7.02
N LEU A 122 -20.75 1.79 -6.14
CA LEU A 122 -19.60 0.96 -5.85
C LEU A 122 -20.06 -0.23 -4.98
N TRP A 123 -19.74 -1.46 -5.38
CA TRP A 123 -20.09 -2.63 -4.57
C TRP A 123 -19.49 -2.55 -3.17
N SER A 124 -18.25 -2.06 -3.01
CA SER A 124 -17.61 -1.93 -1.70
C SER A 124 -18.43 -1.08 -0.72
N GLU A 125 -18.96 0.06 -1.16
CA GLU A 125 -19.80 0.93 -0.32
C GLU A 125 -21.16 0.29 -0.01
N VAL A 126 -21.75 -0.44 -0.97
CA VAL A 126 -23.00 -1.18 -0.76
C VAL A 126 -22.79 -2.33 0.23
N ASN A 127 -21.70 -3.08 0.08
CA ASN A 127 -21.35 -4.21 0.94
C ASN A 127 -21.07 -3.75 2.38
N ASP A 128 -20.35 -2.64 2.56
CA ASP A 128 -20.13 -2.02 3.87
C ASP A 128 -21.44 -1.57 4.54
N TRP A 129 -22.40 -1.08 3.76
CA TRP A 129 -23.73 -0.76 4.27
C TRP A 129 -24.50 -2.04 4.65
N LEU A 130 -24.45 -3.07 3.82
CA LEU A 130 -25.11 -4.38 4.05
C LEU A 130 -24.53 -5.12 5.27
N ARG A 131 -23.25 -4.93 5.57
CA ARG A 131 -22.56 -5.53 6.73
C ARG A 131 -23.23 -5.21 8.05
N ARG A 132 -23.82 -4.02 8.17
CA ARG A 132 -24.58 -3.58 9.36
C ARG A 132 -25.84 -4.40 9.59
N TYR A 133 -26.33 -5.07 8.55
CA TYR A 133 -27.52 -5.91 8.58
C TYR A 133 -27.20 -7.40 8.47
N GLY A 134 -25.91 -7.78 8.40
CA GLY A 134 -25.46 -9.16 8.24
C GLY A 134 -25.86 -9.79 6.90
N ILE A 135 -25.85 -9.00 5.82
CA ILE A 135 -26.22 -9.41 4.45
C ILE A 135 -25.03 -9.21 3.48
N ASP A 136 -23.87 -8.79 3.98
CA ASP A 136 -22.66 -8.64 3.17
C ASP A 136 -22.07 -9.99 2.77
N ASP A 137 -21.08 -9.95 1.88
CA ASP A 137 -20.34 -11.12 1.41
C ASP A 137 -19.14 -11.51 2.31
N GLY A 138 -18.88 -10.75 3.40
CA GLY A 138 -17.79 -11.03 4.34
C GLY A 138 -16.41 -10.55 3.89
N GLU A 139 -16.27 -10.12 2.63
CA GLU A 139 -14.98 -9.72 2.07
C GLU A 139 -14.65 -8.25 2.41
N ASN A 140 -13.38 -7.97 2.73
CA ASN A 140 -12.93 -6.59 2.88
C ASN A 140 -12.46 -6.07 1.53
N ARG A 141 -12.89 -4.85 1.19
CA ARG A 141 -12.49 -4.19 -0.04
C ARG A 141 -12.01 -2.78 0.25
N PRO A 142 -11.14 -2.21 -0.59
CA PRO A 142 -10.65 -0.86 -0.38
C PRO A 142 -11.80 0.14 -0.45
N THR A 143 -11.75 1.15 0.42
CA THR A 143 -12.65 2.29 0.35
C THR A 143 -12.40 3.10 -0.93
N ARG A 144 -13.33 3.96 -1.29
CA ARG A 144 -13.19 4.89 -2.43
C ARG A 144 -11.89 5.70 -2.40
N ALA A 145 -11.49 6.18 -1.22
CA ALA A 145 -10.26 6.96 -1.06
C ALA A 145 -9.03 6.07 -1.30
N GLU A 146 -8.98 4.91 -0.67
CA GLU A 146 -7.89 3.94 -0.84
C GLU A 146 -7.78 3.46 -2.30
N MET A 147 -8.90 3.22 -3.00
CA MET A 147 -8.86 2.89 -4.42
C MET A 147 -8.20 3.98 -5.27
N ALA A 148 -8.48 5.25 -4.98
CA ALA A 148 -7.87 6.36 -5.70
C ALA A 148 -6.35 6.46 -5.40
N ASP A 149 -5.96 6.22 -4.15
CA ASP A 149 -4.56 6.23 -3.74
C ASP A 149 -3.79 5.05 -4.35
N ILE A 150 -4.38 3.85 -4.36
CA ILE A 150 -3.83 2.66 -5.02
C ILE A 150 -3.69 2.91 -6.53
N ASP A 151 -4.73 3.39 -7.21
CA ASP A 151 -4.68 3.71 -8.65
C ASP A 151 -3.55 4.69 -8.97
N TYR A 152 -3.37 5.69 -8.11
CA TYR A 152 -2.29 6.67 -8.23
C TYR A 152 -0.92 5.99 -8.09
N LEU A 153 -0.72 5.19 -7.04
CA LEU A 153 0.56 4.53 -6.75
C LEU A 153 0.92 3.47 -7.81
N LEU A 154 -0.06 2.71 -8.32
CA LEU A 154 0.16 1.74 -9.40
C LEU A 154 0.72 2.40 -10.67
N ARG A 155 0.27 3.63 -10.99
CA ARG A 155 0.66 4.37 -12.21
C ARG A 155 1.98 5.11 -12.06
N HIS A 156 2.26 5.64 -10.88
CA HIS A 156 3.38 6.56 -10.69
C HIS A 156 4.58 5.94 -9.96
N GLY A 157 4.37 4.78 -9.32
CA GLY A 157 5.30 4.15 -8.40
C GLY A 157 5.47 4.95 -7.11
N SER A 158 6.03 4.32 -6.08
CA SER A 158 6.44 4.98 -4.84
C SER A 158 7.67 5.86 -5.12
N ARG A 159 7.43 7.08 -5.61
CA ARG A 159 8.53 8.01 -5.92
C ARG A 159 9.11 8.58 -4.64
N THR A 160 10.40 8.37 -4.40
CA THR A 160 11.16 9.17 -3.42
C THR A 160 10.99 10.66 -3.73
N ALA A 161 10.39 11.42 -2.82
CA ALA A 161 10.32 12.88 -2.95
C ALA A 161 11.68 13.49 -2.61
N ARG A 162 12.25 14.23 -3.58
CA ARG A 162 13.41 15.10 -3.34
C ARG A 162 12.89 16.50 -3.08
N LEU A 163 13.00 16.96 -1.83
CA LEU A 163 12.54 18.27 -1.40
C LEU A 163 13.74 19.20 -1.25
N HIS A 164 13.64 20.39 -1.84
CA HIS A 164 14.62 21.43 -1.62
C HIS A 164 14.23 22.22 -0.37
N VAL A 165 14.95 22.01 0.73
CA VAL A 165 14.75 22.81 1.94
C VAL A 165 16.06 23.49 2.25
N ASP A 166 16.01 24.82 2.38
CA ASP A 166 17.14 25.59 2.90
C ASP A 166 17.15 25.40 4.41
N LEU A 167 18.16 24.67 4.88
CA LEU A 167 18.25 24.20 6.26
C LEU A 167 19.20 25.01 7.12
N GLY A 168 19.68 26.16 6.64
CA GLY A 168 20.32 27.18 7.48
C GLY A 168 21.37 26.70 8.50
N GLY A 169 22.16 25.66 8.17
CA GLY A 169 23.24 25.16 9.04
C GLY A 169 22.79 24.44 10.33
N VAL A 170 21.64 23.76 10.33
CA VAL A 170 21.06 23.11 11.52
C VAL A 170 21.75 21.78 11.87
N HIS A 171 21.98 21.53 13.18
CA HIS A 171 22.74 20.38 13.69
C HIS A 171 21.99 19.45 14.67
N ASN A 172 20.67 19.60 14.89
CA ASN A 172 19.91 18.72 15.81
C ASN A 172 18.53 18.29 15.27
N GLY A 173 18.11 17.06 15.60
CA GLY A 173 16.90 16.39 15.09
C GLY A 173 15.57 17.06 15.48
N GLU A 174 15.46 17.67 16.67
CA GLU A 174 14.24 18.39 17.06
C GLU A 174 14.01 19.65 16.23
N ASP A 175 15.07 20.34 15.85
CA ASP A 175 15.00 21.57 15.05
C ASP A 175 14.66 21.23 13.59
N ILE A 176 15.19 20.11 13.08
CA ILE A 176 14.82 19.57 11.77
C ILE A 176 13.33 19.15 11.76
N ALA A 177 12.84 18.49 12.81
CA ALA A 177 11.42 18.11 12.92
C ALA A 177 10.51 19.36 12.96
N ARG A 178 10.91 20.41 13.68
CA ARG A 178 10.17 21.69 13.75
C ARG A 178 10.14 22.40 12.40
N GLN A 179 11.28 22.45 11.70
CA GLN A 179 11.37 23.02 10.37
C GLN A 179 10.61 22.21 9.33
N LEU A 180 10.68 20.87 9.39
CA LEU A 180 9.86 19.99 8.55
C LEU A 180 8.38 20.20 8.77
N LYS A 181 7.94 20.40 10.02
CA LYS A 181 6.54 20.72 10.31
C LYS A 181 6.11 22.07 9.71
N GLN A 182 6.95 23.10 9.82
CA GLN A 182 6.72 24.40 9.18
C GLN A 182 6.76 24.30 7.64
N HIS A 183 7.67 23.51 7.09
CA HIS A 183 7.85 23.31 5.66
C HIS A 183 6.73 22.44 5.06
N ALA A 184 6.25 21.42 5.77
CA ALA A 184 5.06 20.64 5.45
C ALA A 184 3.81 21.49 5.37
N SER A 185 3.69 22.55 6.17
CA SER A 185 2.56 23.48 6.04
C SER A 185 2.67 24.48 4.88
N THR A 186 3.86 24.63 4.27
CA THR A 186 4.14 25.72 3.32
C THR A 186 4.60 25.27 1.94
N THR A 187 4.95 23.99 1.77
CA THR A 187 5.51 23.46 0.52
C THR A 187 4.57 22.45 -0.13
N PRO A 188 3.91 22.82 -1.25
CA PRO A 188 2.92 21.96 -1.92
C PRO A 188 3.44 20.56 -2.25
N GLN A 189 4.71 20.43 -2.63
CA GLN A 189 5.30 19.14 -3.04
C GLN A 189 5.44 18.15 -1.87
N PHE A 190 5.69 18.64 -0.65
CA PHE A 190 5.77 17.77 0.52
C PHE A 190 4.39 17.39 1.04
N VAL A 191 3.45 18.34 1.02
CA VAL A 191 2.04 18.06 1.29
C VAL A 191 1.52 17.01 0.31
N GLU A 192 1.79 17.19 -0.98
CA GLU A 192 1.37 16.27 -2.03
C GLU A 192 2.00 14.88 -1.84
N PHE A 193 3.29 14.80 -1.50
CA PHE A 193 3.93 13.54 -1.13
C PHE A 193 3.26 12.86 0.07
N LEU A 194 2.99 13.60 1.15
CA LEU A 194 2.30 13.05 2.33
C LEU A 194 0.87 12.59 2.00
N LEU A 195 0.14 13.36 1.19
CA LEU A 195 -1.19 12.98 0.71
C LEU A 195 -1.15 11.74 -0.19
N ARG A 196 -0.07 11.53 -0.95
CA ARG A 196 0.15 10.35 -1.82
C ARG A 196 0.57 9.08 -1.07
N HIS A 197 0.84 9.19 0.23
CA HIS A 197 1.27 8.08 1.08
C HIS A 197 0.37 7.96 2.33
N PRO A 198 -0.93 7.70 2.16
CA PRO A 198 -1.85 7.53 3.29
C PRO A 198 -1.48 6.38 4.24
N GLU A 199 -0.77 5.36 3.75
CA GLU A 199 -0.30 4.19 4.50
C GLU A 199 0.64 4.57 5.67
N VAL A 200 1.23 5.76 5.63
CA VAL A 200 2.11 6.26 6.71
C VAL A 200 1.34 6.95 7.84
N ARG A 201 -0.01 6.95 7.80
CA ARG A 201 -0.83 7.58 8.83
C ARG A 201 -0.97 6.69 10.07
N ASP A 202 -0.90 7.32 11.24
CA ASP A 202 -1.23 6.70 12.51
C ASP A 202 -2.76 6.49 12.65
N ALA A 203 -3.20 5.81 13.72
CA ALA A 203 -4.63 5.58 14.00
C ALA A 203 -5.45 6.88 14.20
N GLN A 204 -4.78 8.03 14.32
CA GLN A 204 -5.36 9.36 14.49
C GLN A 204 -5.32 10.17 13.18
N GLY A 205 -4.90 9.55 12.06
CA GLY A 205 -4.80 10.18 10.75
C GLY A 205 -3.56 11.08 10.55
N LYS A 206 -2.57 11.04 11.44
CA LYS A 206 -1.35 11.84 11.33
C LYS A 206 -0.24 11.05 10.64
N HIS A 207 0.46 11.67 9.69
CA HIS A 207 1.60 11.05 9.02
C HIS A 207 2.78 10.88 10.00
N ILE A 208 3.35 9.67 10.04
CA ILE A 208 4.53 9.34 10.85
C ILE A 208 5.78 9.63 10.02
N LEU A 209 6.61 10.54 10.54
CA LEU A 209 7.85 11.00 9.94
C LEU A 209 9.01 10.63 10.86
N VAL A 210 9.94 9.80 10.38
CA VAL A 210 11.17 9.46 11.07
C VAL A 210 12.29 10.25 10.42
N VAL A 211 12.93 11.13 11.19
CA VAL A 211 14.01 11.99 10.71
C VAL A 211 15.35 11.39 11.12
N SER A 212 16.26 11.29 10.17
CA SER A 212 17.60 10.75 10.42
C SER A 212 18.66 11.50 9.60
N ARG A 213 19.89 11.53 10.14
CA ARG A 213 21.02 12.12 9.43
C ARG A 213 21.76 11.02 8.66
N PRO A 214 22.27 11.28 7.44
CA PRO A 214 23.00 10.26 6.68
C PRO A 214 24.29 9.76 7.34
N ASP A 215 24.83 10.47 8.35
CA ASP A 215 25.97 10.05 9.15
C ASP A 215 25.58 9.32 10.45
N GLU A 216 24.28 9.20 10.73
CA GLU A 216 23.77 8.43 11.87
C GLU A 216 24.00 6.93 11.66
N ALA A 217 24.24 6.19 12.74
CA ALA A 217 24.37 4.74 12.69
C ALA A 217 23.05 4.10 12.22
N VAL A 218 23.14 3.12 11.32
CA VAL A 218 21.94 2.44 10.80
C VAL A 218 21.21 1.66 11.90
N THR A 219 21.93 1.14 12.88
CA THR A 219 21.42 0.45 14.07
C THR A 219 20.49 1.34 14.91
N ASP A 220 20.88 2.60 15.16
CA ASP A 220 20.05 3.56 15.91
C ASP A 220 18.77 3.94 15.13
N LEU A 221 18.86 4.00 13.80
CA LEU A 221 17.67 4.18 12.97
C LEU A 221 16.75 2.95 13.04
N PHE A 222 17.30 1.74 12.92
CA PHE A 222 16.53 0.50 12.92
C PHE A 222 15.79 0.30 14.24
N GLN A 223 16.44 0.48 15.39
CA GLN A 223 15.79 0.43 16.71
C GLN A 223 14.64 1.44 16.88
N ARG A 224 14.71 2.60 16.21
CA ARG A 224 13.60 3.56 16.20
C ARG A 224 12.47 3.10 15.30
N LEU A 225 12.79 2.47 14.17
CA LEU A 225 11.82 1.92 13.24
C LEU A 225 11.07 0.72 13.82
N GLU A 226 11.69 -0.11 14.67
CA GLU A 226 11.03 -1.23 15.39
C GLU A 226 9.83 -0.79 16.23
N ARG A 227 9.76 0.48 16.61
CA ARG A 227 8.65 1.02 17.40
C ARG A 227 7.38 1.24 16.58
N TYR A 228 7.46 1.08 15.26
CA TYR A 228 6.38 1.37 14.33
C TYR A 228 6.05 0.11 13.51
N ASP A 229 4.92 -0.53 13.83
CA ASP A 229 4.39 -1.68 13.07
C ASP A 229 3.68 -1.28 11.77
N ARG A 230 4.06 -0.13 11.17
CA ARG A 230 3.41 0.42 9.98
C ARG A 230 4.40 1.18 9.11
N PRO A 231 4.08 1.43 7.83
CA PRO A 231 4.92 2.24 6.98
C PRO A 231 5.19 3.63 7.59
N VAL A 232 6.42 4.11 7.45
CA VAL A 232 6.83 5.43 7.93
C VAL A 232 7.54 6.20 6.83
N VAL A 233 7.46 7.52 6.87
CA VAL A 233 8.27 8.35 5.98
C VAL A 233 9.64 8.57 6.63
N LEU A 234 10.68 7.93 6.09
CA LEU A 234 12.06 8.30 6.41
C LEU A 234 12.41 9.59 5.70
N VAL A 235 12.86 10.56 6.49
CA VAL A 235 13.35 11.84 6.04
C VAL A 235 14.84 11.94 6.35
N THR A 236 15.66 11.97 5.31
CA THR A 236 17.11 12.16 5.45
C THR A 236 17.56 13.55 5.02
N VAL A 237 18.52 14.08 5.78
CA VAL A 237 18.94 15.48 5.68
C VAL A 237 20.46 15.58 5.51
N ARG A 238 20.90 16.00 4.31
CA ARG A 238 22.31 16.37 4.01
C ARG A 238 22.36 17.85 3.60
N ASP A 239 22.23 18.14 2.31
CA ASP A 239 22.08 19.51 1.76
C ASP A 239 20.64 19.80 1.27
N ARG A 240 19.83 18.74 1.23
CA ARG A 240 18.42 18.70 0.83
C ARG A 240 17.70 17.64 1.66
N ILE A 241 16.37 17.73 1.67
CA ILE A 241 15.52 16.75 2.35
C ILE A 241 15.11 15.67 1.35
N HIS A 242 15.40 14.43 1.70
CA HIS A 242 14.93 13.26 0.97
C HIS A 242 13.88 12.54 1.80
N ALA A 243 12.64 12.54 1.32
CA ALA A 243 11.54 11.81 1.94
C ALA A 243 11.26 10.53 1.15
N ARG A 244 11.16 9.41 1.85
CA ARG A 244 10.86 8.10 1.28
C ARG A 244 10.01 7.31 2.24
N VAL A 245 9.04 6.57 1.72
CA VAL A 245 8.29 5.62 2.53
C VAL A 245 9.16 4.37 2.75
N LEU A 246 9.24 3.95 4.01
CA LEU A 246 9.76 2.66 4.41
C LEU A 246 8.58 1.84 4.90
N ALA A 247 8.45 0.63 4.40
CA ALA A 247 7.50 -0.34 4.94
C ALA A 247 8.27 -1.33 5.84
N PRO A 248 7.68 -1.77 6.96
CA PRO A 248 8.15 -2.97 7.63
C PRO A 248 8.04 -4.13 6.64
N GLY A 249 9.17 -4.74 6.32
CA GLY A 249 9.27 -5.82 5.35
C GLY A 249 8.66 -7.09 5.92
N VAL A 250 7.76 -7.71 5.16
CA VAL A 250 7.29 -9.07 5.42
C VAL A 250 8.23 -10.01 4.69
N GLY A 251 8.97 -10.81 5.47
CA GLY A 251 9.65 -12.06 5.07
C GLY A 251 9.87 -12.22 3.57
N ALA A 252 10.81 -11.48 2.97
CA ALA A 252 11.25 -11.84 1.64
C ALA A 252 12.01 -13.16 1.74
N ASP A 253 11.62 -14.15 0.94
CA ASP A 253 12.22 -15.49 0.83
C ASP A 253 13.64 -15.44 0.17
N ALA A 254 14.34 -14.31 0.36
CA ALA A 254 15.64 -13.98 -0.17
C ALA A 254 16.56 -13.58 0.99
N ASP A 255 17.79 -14.11 0.99
CA ASP A 255 18.78 -13.79 2.02
C ASP A 255 18.94 -12.26 2.16
N PRO A 256 18.79 -11.71 3.38
CA PRO A 256 18.89 -10.28 3.58
C PRO A 256 20.31 -9.81 3.26
N VAL A 257 20.41 -8.66 2.60
CA VAL A 257 21.70 -8.06 2.29
C VAL A 257 22.35 -7.62 3.62
N PRO A 258 23.54 -8.13 3.97
CA PRO A 258 24.18 -7.80 5.23
C PRO A 258 24.65 -6.35 5.24
N LEU A 259 24.46 -5.69 6.38
CA LEU A 259 24.99 -4.38 6.70
C LEU A 259 26.03 -4.54 7.79
N GLU A 260 27.20 -3.93 7.57
CA GLU A 260 28.23 -3.80 8.60
C GLU A 260 27.66 -3.07 9.84
N PRO A 261 27.99 -3.47 11.07
CA PRO A 261 27.56 -2.80 12.30
C PRO A 261 27.84 -1.29 12.35
N GLU A 262 28.91 -0.88 11.67
CA GLU A 262 29.37 0.51 11.60
C GLU A 262 28.74 1.29 10.42
N ALA A 263 27.88 0.65 9.62
CA ALA A 263 27.25 1.27 8.46
C ALA A 263 26.39 2.46 8.88
N THR A 264 26.51 3.55 8.11
CA THR A 264 25.67 4.72 8.30
C THR A 264 24.34 4.58 7.56
N VAL A 265 23.36 5.40 7.94
CA VAL A 265 22.11 5.55 7.17
C VAL A 265 22.40 5.93 5.72
N GLY A 266 23.45 6.71 5.46
CA GLY A 266 23.90 7.05 4.11
C GLY A 266 24.37 5.83 3.31
N ASP A 267 25.12 4.93 3.93
CA ASP A 267 25.63 3.70 3.29
C ASP A 267 24.49 2.74 2.97
N TRP A 268 23.58 2.53 3.92
CA TRP A 268 22.37 1.73 3.73
C TRP A 268 21.49 2.29 2.61
N LEU A 269 21.26 3.62 2.59
CA LEU A 269 20.52 4.26 1.50
C LEU A 269 21.22 4.13 0.13
N GLY A 270 22.54 4.01 0.12
CA GLY A 270 23.34 3.69 -1.06
C GLY A 270 23.08 2.26 -1.53
N LEU A 271 23.13 1.30 -0.62
CA LEU A 271 22.89 -0.12 -0.90
C LEU A 271 21.47 -0.40 -1.40
N ILE A 272 20.45 0.29 -0.87
CA ILE A 272 19.09 0.24 -1.41
C ILE A 272 19.03 0.57 -2.90
N ARG A 273 19.89 1.48 -3.40
CA ARG A 273 19.91 1.81 -4.84
C ARG A 273 20.52 0.70 -5.68
N LEU A 274 21.40 -0.09 -5.10
CA LEU A 274 22.06 -1.22 -5.75
C LEU A 274 21.19 -2.48 -5.70
N TYR A 275 20.42 -2.64 -4.62
CA TYR A 275 19.55 -3.78 -4.35
C TYR A 275 18.13 -3.31 -4.02
N PRO A 276 17.40 -2.75 -5.00
CA PRO A 276 16.02 -2.31 -4.77
C PRO A 276 15.13 -3.50 -4.38
N GLY A 277 14.22 -3.28 -3.43
CA GLY A 277 13.26 -4.29 -2.98
C GLY A 277 13.84 -5.44 -2.13
N HIS A 278 15.13 -5.41 -1.80
CA HIS A 278 15.73 -6.40 -0.91
C HIS A 278 15.58 -5.99 0.56
N ALA A 279 15.50 -7.00 1.44
CA ALA A 279 15.63 -6.80 2.88
C ALA A 279 17.10 -6.59 3.27
N PHE A 280 17.34 -5.88 4.36
CA PHE A 280 18.67 -5.62 4.89
C PHE A 280 18.72 -6.02 6.36
N ALA A 281 19.82 -6.62 6.81
CA ALA A 281 20.02 -6.99 8.21
C ALA A 281 21.39 -6.55 8.69
N VAL A 282 21.50 -6.12 9.96
CA VAL A 282 22.79 -5.76 10.55
C VAL A 282 23.47 -7.03 11.03
N ASP A 283 24.67 -7.32 10.52
CA ASP A 283 25.43 -8.49 10.92
C ASP A 283 25.95 -8.31 12.35
N SER A 284 25.33 -9.00 13.31
CA SER A 284 25.75 -8.96 14.71
C SER A 284 26.94 -9.89 14.82
N GLY A 285 28.16 -9.42 14.51
CA GLY A 285 29.37 -10.22 14.33
C GLY A 285 29.79 -11.11 15.51
N ASP A 286 29.00 -12.15 15.81
CA ASP A 286 29.26 -13.18 16.79
C ASP A 286 29.40 -14.52 16.05
N ASP A 287 30.47 -14.60 15.26
CA ASP A 287 30.95 -15.85 14.69
C ASP A 287 31.78 -16.58 15.77
N ALA A 288 31.07 -17.10 16.79
CA ALA A 288 31.61 -17.99 17.79
C ALA A 288 30.89 -19.35 17.70
N LEU A 289 31.43 -20.25 16.86
CA LEU A 289 31.30 -21.71 16.95
C LEU A 289 29.94 -22.24 17.46
N GLY A 290 28.95 -22.32 16.57
CA GLY A 290 27.81 -23.26 16.73
C GLY A 290 26.63 -22.79 17.60
N ALA A 291 26.24 -21.52 17.52
CA ALA A 291 24.97 -21.02 18.06
C ALA A 291 24.12 -20.36 16.95
N ALA A 292 22.81 -20.56 16.99
CA ALA A 292 21.87 -19.98 16.03
C ALA A 292 21.88 -18.44 16.11
N PRO A 293 21.76 -17.72 14.96
CA PRO A 293 21.82 -16.27 14.95
C PRO A 293 20.67 -15.65 15.75
N GLY A 294 21.01 -14.72 16.63
CA GLY A 294 20.09 -14.01 17.51
C GLY A 294 19.22 -12.98 16.77
N ASP A 295 17.93 -13.29 16.69
CA ASP A 295 16.70 -12.48 16.76
C ASP A 295 16.74 -10.93 16.71
N SER A 296 17.49 -10.31 15.79
CA SER A 296 17.40 -8.86 15.51
C SER A 296 17.44 -8.55 14.01
N SER A 297 16.65 -9.31 13.24
CA SER A 297 16.49 -9.16 11.80
C SER A 297 15.28 -8.27 11.47
N LEU A 298 15.49 -6.96 11.40
CA LEU A 298 14.49 -6.03 10.84
C LEU A 298 14.58 -6.07 9.31
N GLN A 299 13.66 -6.77 8.67
CA GLN A 299 13.53 -6.69 7.22
C GLN A 299 12.83 -5.38 6.88
N LEU A 300 13.51 -4.47 6.18
CA LEU A 300 12.91 -3.23 5.66
C LEU A 300 12.96 -3.28 4.14
N THR A 301 11.78 -3.25 3.50
CA THR A 301 11.67 -3.16 2.06
C THR A 301 11.38 -1.72 1.67
N THR A 302 12.02 -1.24 0.62
CA THR A 302 11.58 0.01 -0.01
C THR A 302 10.36 -0.27 -0.84
N ALA A 303 9.24 0.34 -0.45
CA ALA A 303 8.07 0.47 -1.31
C ALA A 303 8.38 1.34 -2.54
#